data_AF-B1BYK3-F1
#
_entry.id   AF-B1BYK3-F1
#
_cell.length_a   1.000
_cell.length_b   1.000
_cell.length_c   1.000
_cell.angle_alpha   90.00
_cell.angle_beta   90.00
_cell.angle_gamma   90.00
#
_symmetry.space_group_name_H-M   'P 1'
#
loop_
_entity.id
_entity.type
_entity.pdbx_description
1 polymer ?
#
loop_
_entity_poly.entity_id
_entity_poly.type
_entity_poly.pdbx_seq_one_letter_code
_entity_poly.pdbx_strand_id
1 'polypeptide(L)'
;MKGTNTLTFKQKQAVVKSLFKQYHRAKLRLYCLENMNYYPQVSTSVIKETKNQYKKSMAERLNSGIEDKDELKSLISSFEMIIKALSHDSQLIIVNEYVEQKENEWWVDYYSRATYYRLKTRALEEFLFYVNVY
;
A
#
# COMPACT_ATOMS: atom_id res chain seq x y z
N MET A 1 -33.11 14.62 0.06
CA MET A 1 -31.74 15.15 0.26
C MET A 1 -30.95 14.08 1.00
N LYS A 2 -30.11 13.30 0.30
CA LYS A 2 -29.25 12.28 0.94
C LYS A 2 -28.07 13.02 1.57
N GLY A 3 -27.99 13.05 2.89
CA GLY A 3 -26.85 13.60 3.61
C GLY A 3 -25.61 12.77 3.30
N THR A 4 -24.72 13.29 2.45
CA THR A 4 -23.40 12.71 2.25
C THR A 4 -22.61 12.93 3.53
N ASN A 5 -22.23 11.84 4.18
CA ASN A 5 -21.39 11.86 5.37
C ASN A 5 -19.95 12.24 4.93
N THR A 6 -19.73 13.52 4.64
CA THR A 6 -18.49 14.01 4.03
C THR A 6 -17.39 13.99 5.08
N LEU A 7 -16.47 13.02 4.97
CA LEU A 7 -15.29 12.91 5.82
C LEU A 7 -14.56 14.26 5.89
N THR A 8 -14.18 14.66 7.09
CA THR A 8 -13.32 15.82 7.31
C THR A 8 -11.95 15.62 6.65
N PHE A 9 -11.23 16.71 6.39
CA PHE A 9 -9.88 16.64 5.83
C PHE A 9 -8.95 15.70 6.62
N LYS A 10 -8.95 15.79 7.95
CA LYS A 10 -8.13 14.92 8.81
C LYS A 10 -8.53 13.45 8.69
N GLN A 11 -9.82 13.15 8.58
CA GLN A 11 -10.30 11.79 8.39
C GLN A 11 -9.90 11.24 7.02
N LYS A 12 -10.10 12.02 5.94
CA LYS A 12 -9.63 11.66 4.59
C LYS A 12 -8.14 11.35 4.60
N GLN A 13 -7.34 12.23 5.20
CA GLN A 13 -5.90 12.05 5.32
C GLN A 13 -5.54 10.76 6.10
N ALA A 14 -6.25 10.47 7.19
CA ALA A 14 -6.02 9.26 7.98
C ALA A 14 -6.36 7.98 7.20
N VAL A 15 -7.45 7.97 6.45
CA VAL A 15 -7.86 6.84 5.59
C VAL A 15 -6.85 6.63 4.47
N VAL A 16 -6.46 7.68 3.74
CA VAL A 16 -5.45 7.55 2.68
C VAL A 16 -4.12 7.05 3.26
N LYS A 17 -3.71 7.56 4.43
CA LYS A 17 -2.50 7.08 5.12
C LYS A 17 -2.59 5.60 5.50
N SER A 18 -3.75 5.09 5.93
CA SER A 18 -3.91 3.67 6.27
C SER A 18 -3.91 2.78 5.02
N LEU A 19 -4.49 3.25 3.91
CA LEU A 19 -4.45 2.56 2.61
C LEU A 19 -3.01 2.45 2.10
N PHE A 20 -2.24 3.54 2.12
CA PHE A 20 -0.84 3.50 1.68
C PHE A 20 0.07 2.68 2.60
N LYS A 21 -0.25 2.54 3.90
CA LYS A 21 0.43 1.56 4.76
C LYS A 21 0.20 0.12 4.28
N GLN A 22 -0.99 -0.21 3.79
CA GLN A 22 -1.28 -1.54 3.23
C GLN A 22 -0.49 -1.75 1.93
N TYR A 23 -0.48 -0.77 1.04
CA TYR A 23 0.33 -0.77 -0.18
C TYR A 23 1.82 -1.02 0.12
N HIS A 24 2.42 -0.30 1.05
CA HIS A 24 3.84 -0.47 1.43
C HIS A 24 4.13 -1.85 2.04
N ARG A 25 3.23 -2.33 2.91
CA ARG A 25 3.33 -3.69 3.47
C ARG A 25 3.28 -4.75 2.38
N ALA A 26 2.42 -4.56 1.37
CA ALA A 26 2.29 -5.48 0.25
C ALA A 26 3.58 -5.53 -0.57
N LYS A 27 4.15 -4.36 -0.92
CA LYS A 27 5.45 -4.29 -1.64
C LYS A 27 6.56 -4.97 -0.85
N LEU A 28 6.66 -4.71 0.46
CA LEU A 28 7.66 -5.33 1.31
C LEU A 28 7.47 -6.85 1.40
N ARG A 29 6.24 -7.34 1.58
CA ARG A 29 5.95 -8.78 1.64
C ARG A 29 6.30 -9.47 0.33
N LEU A 30 5.93 -8.86 -0.81
CA LEU A 30 6.28 -9.40 -2.12
C LEU A 30 7.80 -9.46 -2.30
N TYR A 31 8.52 -8.38 -1.97
CA TYR A 31 9.98 -8.34 -1.99
C TYR A 31 10.59 -9.47 -1.15
N CYS A 32 10.11 -9.68 0.09
CA CYS A 32 10.58 -10.78 0.91
C CYS A 32 10.31 -12.14 0.25
N LEU A 33 9.10 -12.39 -0.26
CA LEU A 33 8.74 -13.67 -0.89
C LEU A 33 9.51 -13.95 -2.19
N GLU A 34 9.94 -12.94 -2.92
CA GLU A 34 10.79 -13.06 -4.11
C GLU A 34 12.25 -13.33 -3.73
N ASN A 35 12.72 -12.75 -2.62
CA ASN A 35 14.11 -12.86 -2.16
C ASN A 35 14.32 -13.87 -1.02
N MET A 36 13.30 -14.65 -0.63
CA MET A 36 13.37 -15.65 0.46
C MET A 36 14.40 -16.77 0.21
N ASN A 37 14.84 -16.97 -1.03
CA ASN A 37 15.93 -17.89 -1.36
C ASN A 37 17.33 -17.36 -0.96
N TYR A 38 17.43 -16.13 -0.44
CA TYR A 38 18.70 -15.50 -0.07
C TYR A 38 19.20 -15.89 1.34
N TYR A 39 18.32 -16.34 2.24
CA TYR A 39 18.71 -16.73 3.59
C TYR A 39 19.11 -18.21 3.67
N PRO A 40 20.19 -18.57 4.39
CA PRO A 40 20.58 -19.96 4.58
C PRO A 40 19.41 -20.73 5.17
N GLN A 41 18.99 -21.79 4.49
CA GLN A 41 18.01 -22.73 5.02
C GLN A 41 18.65 -23.38 6.25
N VAL A 42 18.23 -22.96 7.45
CA VAL A 42 18.68 -23.61 8.68
C VAL A 42 18.29 -25.08 8.56
N SER A 43 19.28 -25.96 8.57
CA SER A 43 19.07 -27.39 8.47
C SER A 43 18.14 -27.83 9.62
N THR A 44 16.94 -28.28 9.25
CA THR A 44 15.92 -28.73 10.21
C THR A 44 16.32 -30.00 10.97
N SER A 45 17.47 -30.60 10.63
CA SER A 45 18.04 -31.74 11.35
C SER A 45 18.45 -31.42 12.80
N VAL A 46 18.47 -30.14 13.22
CA VAL A 46 18.87 -29.74 14.58
C VAL A 46 17.66 -29.52 15.52
N ILE A 47 16.42 -29.45 15.00
CA ILE A 47 15.24 -29.20 15.83
C ILE A 47 14.62 -30.55 16.23
N LYS A 48 14.81 -30.95 17.50
CA LYS A 48 14.09 -32.08 18.09
C LYS A 48 12.59 -31.88 17.89
N GLU A 49 12.00 -32.75 17.09
CA GLU A 49 10.58 -32.78 16.73
C GLU A 49 9.71 -32.71 17.99
N THR A 50 9.09 -31.55 18.22
CA THR A 50 7.98 -31.43 19.16
C THR A 50 6.68 -31.54 18.36
N LYS A 51 5.83 -32.45 18.81
CA LYS A 51 4.67 -33.02 18.11
C LYS A 51 3.68 -32.01 17.50
N ASN A 52 3.20 -32.35 16.30
CA ASN A 52 1.88 -32.05 15.73
C ASN A 52 1.45 -30.57 15.56
N GLN A 53 1.92 -29.91 14.51
CA GLN A 53 1.09 -29.01 13.70
C GLN A 53 1.77 -28.79 12.33
N TYR A 54 1.03 -28.59 11.25
CA TYR A 54 1.48 -28.35 9.85
C TYR A 54 1.74 -29.58 8.96
N LYS A 55 0.67 -30.31 8.60
CA LYS A 55 0.66 -31.15 7.39
C LYS A 55 0.01 -30.37 6.23
N LYS A 56 0.74 -29.46 5.59
CA LYS A 56 0.44 -29.07 4.19
C LYS A 56 1.37 -29.86 3.27
N SER A 57 0.85 -30.43 2.19
CA SER A 57 1.68 -31.08 1.18
C SER A 57 2.67 -30.08 0.57
N MET A 58 3.80 -30.55 0.02
CA MET A 58 4.78 -29.65 -0.60
C MET A 58 4.14 -28.82 -1.73
N ALA A 59 3.23 -29.43 -2.49
CA ALA A 59 2.43 -28.76 -3.51
C ALA A 59 1.51 -27.68 -2.92
N GLU A 60 0.84 -27.94 -1.79
CA GLU A 60 0.00 -26.95 -1.11
C GLU A 60 0.79 -25.77 -0.55
N ARG A 61 2.05 -25.99 -0.10
CA ARG A 61 2.93 -24.91 0.35
C ARG A 61 3.36 -24.04 -0.81
N LEU A 62 3.77 -24.65 -1.92
CA LEU A 62 4.15 -23.96 -3.16
C LEU A 62 2.95 -23.18 -3.74
N ASN A 63 1.80 -23.82 -3.88
CA ASN A 63 0.57 -23.19 -4.37
C ASN A 63 0.14 -22.02 -3.48
N SER A 64 0.17 -22.18 -2.14
CA SER A 64 -0.16 -21.04 -1.26
C SER A 64 0.83 -19.88 -1.36
N GLY A 65 2.11 -20.16 -1.63
CA GLY A 65 3.10 -19.11 -1.87
C GLY A 65 2.92 -18.41 -3.22
N ILE A 66 2.38 -19.11 -4.22
CA ILE A 66 2.03 -18.55 -5.54
C ILE A 66 0.77 -17.69 -5.41
N GLU A 67 -0.30 -18.20 -4.80
CA GLU A 67 -1.54 -17.48 -4.53
C GLU A 67 -1.27 -16.19 -3.72
N ASP A 68 -0.47 -16.27 -2.65
CA ASP A 68 -0.05 -15.11 -1.86
C ASP A 68 0.68 -14.06 -2.70
N LYS A 69 1.53 -14.47 -3.66
CA LYS A 69 2.29 -13.54 -4.52
C LYS A 69 1.38 -12.84 -5.51
N ASP A 70 0.46 -13.55 -6.13
CA ASP A 70 -0.44 -13.00 -7.14
C ASP A 70 -1.45 -12.04 -6.52
N GLU A 71 -1.96 -12.33 -5.32
CA GLU A 71 -2.79 -11.40 -4.55
C GLU A 71 -2.06 -10.10 -4.22
N LEU A 72 -0.80 -10.20 -3.76
CA LEU A 72 0.03 -9.03 -3.45
C LEU A 72 0.30 -8.18 -4.71
N LYS A 73 0.64 -8.83 -5.83
CA LYS A 73 0.84 -8.14 -7.11
C LYS A 73 -0.42 -7.45 -7.60
N SER A 74 -1.57 -8.11 -7.47
CA SER A 74 -2.88 -7.57 -7.84
C SER A 74 -3.22 -6.31 -7.02
N LEU A 75 -3.02 -6.37 -5.70
CA LEU A 75 -3.22 -5.22 -4.80
C LEU A 75 -2.30 -4.05 -5.17
N ILE A 76 -1.00 -4.31 -5.35
CA ILE A 76 -0.02 -3.28 -5.73
C ILE A 76 -0.40 -2.65 -7.08
N SER A 77 -0.72 -3.49 -8.07
CA SER A 77 -1.11 -3.04 -9.41
C SER A 77 -2.37 -2.18 -9.38
N SER A 78 -3.34 -2.53 -8.53
CA SER A 78 -4.56 -1.73 -8.36
C SER A 78 -4.26 -0.32 -7.85
N PHE A 79 -3.36 -0.18 -6.86
CA PHE A 79 -2.90 1.13 -6.41
C PHE A 79 -2.16 1.90 -7.51
N GLU A 80 -1.26 1.24 -8.25
CA GLU A 80 -0.51 1.88 -9.33
C GLU A 80 -1.41 2.34 -10.48
N MET A 81 -2.46 1.58 -10.81
CA MET A 81 -3.48 1.97 -11.77
C MET A 81 -4.26 3.21 -11.30
N ILE A 82 -4.69 3.23 -10.04
CA ILE A 82 -5.40 4.38 -9.46
C ILE A 82 -4.50 5.63 -9.51
N ILE A 83 -3.23 5.52 -9.08
CA ILE A 83 -2.28 6.63 -9.08
C ILE A 83 -2.07 7.18 -10.50
N LYS A 84 -2.04 6.32 -11.52
CA LYS A 84 -1.95 6.71 -12.93
C LYS A 84 -3.21 7.39 -13.46
N ALA A 85 -4.38 7.09 -12.87
CA ALA A 85 -5.66 7.69 -13.25
C ALA A 85 -5.93 9.05 -12.58
N LEU A 86 -5.12 9.44 -11.59
CA LEU A 86 -5.22 10.76 -10.96
C LEU A 86 -4.81 11.87 -11.93
N SER A 87 -5.40 13.05 -11.74
CA SER A 87 -4.92 14.30 -12.33
C SER A 87 -3.45 14.57 -11.97
N HIS A 88 -2.76 15.32 -12.81
CA HIS A 88 -1.31 15.56 -12.65
C HIS A 88 -0.94 16.12 -11.27
N ASP A 89 -1.66 17.16 -10.81
CA ASP A 89 -1.43 17.76 -9.48
C ASP A 89 -1.68 16.76 -8.35
N SER A 90 -2.77 15.98 -8.44
CA SER A 90 -3.11 14.97 -7.44
C SER A 90 -2.09 13.85 -7.40
N GLN A 91 -1.60 13.40 -8.55
CA GLN A 91 -0.54 12.42 -8.66
C GLN A 91 0.73 12.93 -7.98
N LEU A 92 1.15 14.18 -8.25
CA LEU A 92 2.33 14.77 -7.63
C LEU A 92 2.22 14.79 -6.10
N ILE A 93 1.07 15.23 -5.57
CA ILE A 93 0.83 15.23 -4.12
C ILE A 93 0.85 13.80 -3.56
N ILE A 94 0.11 12.88 -4.16
CA ILE A 94 -0.03 11.50 -3.66
C ILE A 94 1.31 10.76 -3.69
N VAL A 95 2.07 10.91 -4.77
CA VAL A 95 3.38 10.28 -4.91
C VAL A 95 4.33 10.81 -3.85
N ASN A 96 4.49 12.13 -3.74
CA ASN A 96 5.45 12.71 -2.80
C ASN A 96 5.08 12.43 -1.34
N GLU A 97 3.79 12.56 -0.96
CA GLU A 97 3.40 12.39 0.45
C GLU A 97 3.24 10.92 0.88
N TYR A 98 2.72 10.05 0.00
CA TYR A 98 2.29 8.70 0.43
C TYR A 98 3.09 7.58 -0.21
N VAL A 99 3.59 7.73 -1.43
CA VAL A 99 4.41 6.71 -2.10
C VAL A 99 5.87 6.87 -1.69
N GLU A 100 6.46 8.02 -1.94
CA GLU A 100 7.87 8.32 -1.65
C GLU A 100 8.09 8.75 -0.20
N GLN A 101 7.04 9.25 0.47
CA GLN A 101 7.10 9.76 1.84
C GLN A 101 8.22 10.80 2.03
N LYS A 102 8.28 11.77 1.10
CA LYS A 102 9.22 12.90 1.18
C LYS A 102 9.05 13.68 2.47
N GLU A 103 10.08 14.43 2.83
CA GLU A 103 10.09 15.31 3.99
C GLU A 103 8.90 16.27 4.02
N ASN A 104 8.45 16.67 5.21
CA ASN A 104 7.17 17.36 5.45
C ASN A 104 6.96 18.67 4.67
N GLU A 105 8.02 19.22 4.07
CA GLU A 105 8.04 20.55 3.44
C GLU A 105 8.55 20.54 1.99
N TRP A 106 8.55 19.37 1.32
CA TRP A 106 8.98 19.25 -0.09
C TRP A 106 8.29 20.24 -1.06
N TRP A 107 7.14 20.79 -0.68
CA TRP A 107 6.29 21.67 -1.47
C TRP A 107 6.62 23.16 -1.34
N VAL A 108 7.43 23.57 -0.35
CA VAL A 108 7.64 24.98 0.01
C VAL A 108 8.26 25.79 -1.13
N ASP A 109 9.15 25.17 -1.91
CA ASP A 109 9.80 25.83 -3.04
C ASP A 109 8.89 25.95 -4.28
N TYR A 110 7.74 25.27 -4.29
CA TYR A 110 6.87 25.15 -5.46
C TYR A 110 5.51 25.82 -5.27
N TYR A 111 5.00 25.83 -4.03
CA TYR A 111 3.64 26.27 -3.74
C TYR A 111 3.58 27.17 -2.52
N SER A 112 2.72 28.19 -2.56
CA SER A 112 2.27 28.82 -1.33
C SER A 112 1.47 27.84 -0.48
N ARG A 113 1.54 28.00 0.84
CA ARG A 113 0.84 27.13 1.81
C ARG A 113 -0.64 26.95 1.48
N ALA A 114 -1.35 28.04 1.16
CA ALA A 114 -2.77 27.98 0.82
C ALA A 114 -3.04 27.13 -0.44
N THR A 115 -2.21 27.28 -1.47
CA THR A 115 -2.30 26.50 -2.71
C THR A 115 -2.06 25.02 -2.43
N TYR A 116 -1.01 24.71 -1.67
CA TYR A 116 -0.66 23.35 -1.29
C TYR A 116 -1.82 22.61 -0.62
N TYR A 117 -2.41 23.18 0.43
CA TYR A 117 -3.50 22.51 1.15
C TYR A 117 -4.78 22.36 0.32
N ARG A 118 -5.02 23.26 -0.65
CA ARG A 118 -6.12 23.11 -1.61
C ARG A 118 -5.87 21.94 -2.57
N LEU A 119 -4.68 21.87 -3.16
CA LEU A 119 -4.28 20.76 -4.03
C LEU A 119 -4.31 19.43 -3.29
N LYS A 120 -3.79 19.40 -2.06
CA LYS A 120 -3.83 18.22 -1.19
C LYS A 120 -5.25 17.77 -0.87
N THR A 121 -6.15 18.69 -0.58
CA THR A 121 -7.56 18.34 -0.34
C THR A 121 -8.17 17.67 -1.57
N ARG A 122 -7.97 18.24 -2.76
CA ARG A 122 -8.42 17.67 -4.02
C ARG A 122 -7.79 16.29 -4.28
N ALA A 123 -6.50 16.14 -4.04
CA ALA A 123 -5.78 14.88 -4.23
C ALA A 123 -6.33 13.75 -3.36
N LEU A 124 -6.64 14.04 -2.08
CA LEU A 124 -7.25 13.08 -1.18
C LEU A 124 -8.67 12.69 -1.61
N GLU A 125 -9.46 13.65 -2.07
CA GLU A 125 -10.82 13.40 -2.56
C GLU A 125 -10.82 12.56 -3.84
N GLU A 126 -9.96 12.90 -4.80
CA GLU A 126 -9.82 12.20 -6.07
C GLU A 126 -9.33 10.77 -5.86
N PHE A 127 -8.34 10.56 -4.98
CA PHE A 127 -7.88 9.22 -4.65
C PHE A 127 -8.97 8.37 -3.98
N LEU A 128 -9.69 8.93 -3.00
CA LEU A 128 -10.76 8.22 -2.29
C LEU A 128 -11.96 7.91 -3.20
N PHE A 129 -12.21 8.74 -4.22
CA PHE A 129 -13.20 8.47 -5.25
C PHE A 129 -12.88 7.16 -6.00
N TYR A 130 -11.64 6.99 -6.47
CA TYR A 130 -11.24 5.77 -7.17
C TYR A 130 -11.19 4.51 -6.29
N VAL A 131 -10.95 4.66 -4.98
CA VAL A 131 -10.94 3.53 -4.02
C VAL A 131 -12.36 3.11 -3.61
N ASN A 132 -13.42 3.76 -4.12
CA ASN A 132 -14.83 3.50 -3.77
C ASN A 132 -15.14 3.70 -2.28
N VAL A 133 -14.58 4.74 -1.65
CA VAL A 133 -14.97 5.12 -0.27
C VAL A 133 -16.24 6.00 -0.27
N TYR A 134 -16.87 6.24 -1.44
CA TYR A 134 -18.13 6.98 -1.61
C TYR A 134 -18.99 6.45 -2.75
#